data_AF-A0A091C4C3-F1
#
_entry.id   AF-A0A091C4C3-F1
#
_cell.length_a   1.000
_cell.length_b   1.000
_cell.length_c   1.000
_cell.angle_alpha   90.00
_cell.angle_beta   90.00
_cell.angle_gamma   90.00
#
_symmetry.space_group_name_H-M   'P 1'
#
loop_
_entity.id
_entity.type
_entity.pdbx_description
1 polymer ?
#
loop_
_entity_poly.entity_id
_entity_poly.type
_entity_poly.pdbx_seq_one_letter_code
_entity_poly.pdbx_strand_id
1 'polypeptide(L)'
;MKERLFKKHIDELLAEYEIKAIAGTVEVEYQNIPFFSAYDVFDDEKLKVLKSIIKDEIATETIVNSLEGSIKHVDSLPVLVETLKTIVQQVQSQMHIILEADVESGLVIHLAFLVETLRTTGMNRQFSNLAVFQKKYRLEIDILKTSMISIEKNLQYTHSRG
;
A
#
# COMPACT_ATOMS: atom_id res chain seq x y z
N MET A 1 -20.84 -19.78 -30.10
CA MET A 1 -19.74 -20.78 -30.16
C MET A 1 -18.42 -20.22 -29.60
N LYS A 2 -18.00 -18.99 -29.93
CA LYS A 2 -16.76 -18.37 -29.42
C LYS A 2 -16.75 -18.14 -27.89
N GLU A 3 -17.85 -17.67 -27.31
CA GLU A 3 -17.94 -17.37 -25.87
C GLU A 3 -17.78 -18.61 -24.99
N ARG A 4 -18.35 -19.74 -25.40
CA ARG A 4 -18.25 -21.01 -24.67
C ARG A 4 -16.84 -21.59 -24.68
N LEU A 5 -16.08 -21.39 -25.77
CA LEU A 5 -14.67 -21.77 -25.86
C LEU A 5 -13.79 -20.87 -24.98
N PHE A 6 -14.10 -19.57 -24.93
CA PHE A 6 -13.40 -18.62 -24.06
C PHE A 6 -13.59 -18.95 -22.58
N LYS A 7 -14.84 -19.18 -22.14
CA LYS A 7 -15.16 -19.57 -20.76
C LYS A 7 -14.46 -20.88 -20.35
N LYS A 8 -14.44 -21.87 -21.24
CA LYS A 8 -13.71 -23.14 -21.01
C LYS A 8 -12.20 -22.92 -20.85
N HIS A 9 -11.61 -22.02 -21.62
CA HIS A 9 -10.20 -21.69 -21.48
C HIS A 9 -9.89 -20.98 -20.15
N ILE A 10 -10.79 -20.11 -19.69
CA ILE A 10 -10.71 -19.51 -18.35
C ILE A 10 -10.79 -20.59 -17.26
N ASP A 11 -11.68 -21.58 -17.40
CA ASP A 11 -11.77 -22.72 -16.46
C ASP A 11 -10.48 -23.53 -16.39
N GLU A 12 -9.84 -23.78 -17.54
CA GLU A 12 -8.56 -24.49 -17.60
C GLU A 12 -7.45 -23.68 -16.91
N LEU A 13 -7.42 -22.35 -17.09
CA LEU A 13 -6.46 -21.48 -16.42
C LEU A 13 -6.72 -21.37 -14.91
N LEU A 14 -7.98 -21.33 -14.46
CA LEU A 14 -8.35 -21.30 -13.04
C LEU A 14 -7.91 -22.55 -12.27
N ALA A 15 -7.65 -23.67 -12.96
CA ALA A 15 -7.13 -24.88 -12.32
C ALA A 15 -5.66 -24.75 -11.90
N GLU A 16 -4.89 -23.89 -12.57
CA GLU A 16 -3.44 -23.74 -12.36
C GLU A 16 -3.03 -22.35 -11.84
N TYR A 17 -3.87 -21.34 -12.04
CA TYR A 17 -3.56 -19.94 -11.75
C TYR A 17 -4.69 -19.24 -11.01
N GLU A 18 -4.34 -18.31 -10.11
CA GLU A 18 -5.29 -17.37 -9.52
C GLU A 18 -5.52 -16.20 -10.49
N ILE A 19 -6.66 -16.17 -11.18
CA ILE A 19 -6.99 -15.08 -12.10
C ILE A 19 -7.60 -13.92 -11.31
N LYS A 20 -6.83 -12.82 -11.19
CA LYS A 20 -7.24 -11.62 -10.43
C LYS A 20 -8.19 -10.68 -11.20
N ALA A 21 -8.08 -10.63 -12.52
CA ALA A 21 -8.91 -9.77 -13.39
C ALA A 21 -8.90 -10.26 -14.85
N ILE A 22 -9.93 -9.87 -15.62
CA ILE A 22 -10.01 -10.11 -17.07
C ILE A 22 -10.02 -8.76 -17.79
N ALA A 23 -9.16 -8.57 -18.80
CA ALA A 23 -9.15 -7.36 -19.63
C ALA A 23 -9.42 -7.69 -21.09
N GLY A 24 -10.32 -6.95 -21.76
CA GLY A 24 -10.67 -7.26 -23.15
C GLY A 24 -11.53 -6.21 -23.86
N THR A 25 -11.74 -6.42 -25.16
CA THR A 25 -12.60 -5.54 -25.99
C THR A 25 -14.07 -5.94 -25.97
N VAL A 26 -14.38 -7.11 -25.43
CA VAL A 26 -15.74 -7.64 -25.29
C VAL A 26 -15.94 -7.97 -23.82
N GLU A 27 -16.99 -7.41 -23.24
CA GLU A 27 -17.35 -7.66 -21.85
C GLU A 27 -17.69 -9.13 -21.63
N VAL A 28 -17.09 -9.71 -20.60
CA VAL A 28 -17.33 -11.10 -20.21
C VAL A 28 -17.56 -11.12 -18.70
N GLU A 29 -18.81 -11.37 -18.31
CA GLU A 29 -19.11 -11.74 -16.94
C GLU A 29 -18.69 -13.19 -16.72
N TYR A 30 -17.73 -13.37 -15.80
CA TYR A 30 -17.24 -14.68 -15.40
C TYR A 30 -17.08 -14.78 -13.89
N GLN A 31 -18.06 -15.42 -13.25
CA GLN A 31 -18.10 -15.57 -11.79
C GLN A 31 -18.01 -14.19 -11.10
N ASN A 32 -17.11 -14.04 -10.12
CA ASN A 32 -16.82 -12.79 -9.41
C ASN A 32 -15.50 -12.14 -9.88
N ILE A 33 -14.96 -12.54 -11.03
CA ILE A 33 -13.70 -11.98 -11.54
C ILE A 33 -14.00 -10.62 -12.20
N PRO A 34 -13.35 -9.53 -11.78
CA PRO A 34 -13.61 -8.21 -12.33
C PRO A 34 -13.16 -8.12 -13.80
N PHE A 35 -14.02 -7.53 -14.63
CA PHE A 35 -13.74 -7.26 -16.04
C PHE A 35 -13.34 -5.79 -16.25
N PHE A 36 -12.32 -5.58 -17.07
CA PHE A 36 -11.85 -4.26 -17.52
C PHE A 36 -11.91 -4.20 -19.04
N SER A 37 -12.62 -3.21 -19.58
CA SER A 37 -12.57 -2.97 -21.01
C SER A 37 -11.18 -2.50 -21.42
N ALA A 38 -10.80 -2.73 -22.68
CA ALA A 38 -9.54 -2.22 -23.22
C ALA A 38 -9.44 -0.68 -23.07
N TYR A 39 -10.58 0.03 -23.05
CA TYR A 39 -10.62 1.48 -22.80
C TYR A 39 -10.30 1.84 -21.35
N ASP A 40 -10.67 0.99 -20.39
CA ASP A 40 -10.44 1.23 -18.97
C ASP A 40 -8.94 1.24 -18.60
N VAL A 41 -8.09 0.65 -19.44
CA VAL A 41 -6.63 0.70 -19.28
C VAL A 41 -6.07 2.11 -19.59
N PHE A 42 -6.78 2.89 -20.39
CA PHE A 42 -6.39 4.26 -20.75
C PHE A 42 -7.02 5.32 -19.83
N ASP A 43 -7.90 4.91 -18.91
CA ASP A 43 -8.46 5.75 -17.86
C ASP A 43 -7.58 5.64 -16.61
N ASP A 44 -6.98 6.75 -16.19
CA ASP A 44 -6.02 6.77 -15.07
C ASP A 44 -6.63 6.29 -13.74
N GLU A 45 -7.93 6.53 -13.50
CA GLU A 45 -8.61 6.09 -12.28
C GLU A 45 -8.91 4.59 -12.34
N LYS A 46 -9.42 4.09 -13.47
CA LYS A 46 -9.66 2.64 -13.62
C LYS A 46 -8.37 1.83 -13.71
N LEU A 47 -7.31 2.39 -14.28
CA LEU A 47 -5.98 1.79 -14.29
C LEU A 47 -5.41 1.67 -12.87
N LYS A 48 -5.68 2.62 -11.97
CA LYS A 48 -5.32 2.49 -10.55
C LYS A 48 -6.03 1.32 -9.88
N VAL A 49 -7.33 1.14 -10.14
CA VAL A 49 -8.10 0.00 -9.61
C VAL A 49 -7.55 -1.33 -10.13
N LEU A 50 -7.22 -1.42 -11.41
CA LEU A 50 -6.58 -2.60 -11.99
C LEU A 50 -5.22 -2.89 -11.32
N LYS A 51 -4.40 -1.85 -11.13
CA LYS A 51 -3.09 -1.96 -10.46
C LYS A 51 -3.22 -2.42 -9.00
N SER A 52 -4.27 -2.01 -8.27
CA SER A 52 -4.48 -2.49 -6.90
C SER A 52 -4.91 -3.96 -6.86
N ILE A 53 -5.68 -4.43 -7.84
CA ILE A 53 -6.13 -5.84 -7.92
C ILE A 53 -4.96 -6.79 -8.22
N ILE A 54 -3.97 -6.32 -8.97
CA ILE A 54 -2.76 -7.09 -9.33
C ILE A 54 -1.70 -7.01 -8.22
N LYS A 55 -1.88 -6.13 -7.22
CA LYS A 55 -0.92 -6.01 -6.12
C LYS A 55 -1.05 -7.26 -5.24
N ASP A 56 -0.03 -8.12 -5.29
CA ASP A 56 0.12 -9.23 -4.34
C ASP A 56 0.44 -8.65 -2.95
N GLU A 57 -0.54 -8.02 -2.31
CA GLU A 57 -0.34 -7.45 -0.99
C GLU A 57 -0.07 -8.57 0.01
N ILE A 58 1.01 -8.40 0.78
CA ILE A 58 1.21 -9.21 1.98
C ILE A 58 0.01 -8.96 2.90
N ALA A 59 -0.60 -10.04 3.36
CA ALA A 59 -1.74 -9.99 4.25
C ALA A 59 -1.38 -9.23 5.53
N THR A 60 -2.29 -8.36 5.96
CA THR A 60 -2.11 -7.56 7.19
C THR A 60 -1.80 -8.45 8.39
N GLU A 61 -2.44 -9.61 8.48
CA GLU A 61 -2.19 -10.60 9.53
C GLU A 61 -0.73 -11.06 9.55
N THR A 62 -0.11 -11.30 8.38
CA THR A 62 1.30 -11.69 8.29
C THR A 62 2.21 -10.61 8.89
N ILE A 63 1.93 -9.33 8.60
CA ILE A 63 2.70 -8.21 9.15
C ILE A 63 2.46 -8.10 10.66
N VAL A 64 1.21 -8.19 11.11
CA VAL A 64 0.86 -8.15 12.54
C VAL A 64 1.59 -9.25 13.32
N ASN A 65 1.55 -10.48 12.82
CA ASN A 65 2.22 -11.61 13.45
C ASN A 65 3.74 -11.42 13.50
N SER A 66 4.34 -10.82 12.47
CA SER A 66 5.78 -10.51 12.47
C SER A 66 6.20 -9.45 13.50
N LEU A 67 5.26 -8.60 13.90
CA LEU A 67 5.47 -7.49 14.84
C LEU A 67 5.03 -7.83 16.27
N GLU A 68 4.33 -8.96 16.44
CA GLU A 68 3.81 -9.41 17.72
C GLU A 68 4.95 -9.57 18.75
N GLY A 69 4.72 -9.10 19.97
CA GLY A 69 5.73 -9.12 21.04
C GLY A 69 6.85 -8.09 20.89
N SER A 70 7.02 -7.45 19.73
CA SER A 70 8.00 -6.37 19.51
C SER A 70 7.40 -4.98 19.68
N ILE A 71 6.17 -4.79 19.19
CA ILE A 71 5.42 -3.53 19.33
C ILE A 71 4.46 -3.68 20.51
N LYS A 72 4.69 -2.93 21.60
CA LYS A 72 3.94 -3.09 22.86
C LYS A 72 3.23 -1.83 23.32
N HIS A 73 3.65 -0.68 22.84
CA HIS A 73 3.16 0.60 23.31
C HIS A 73 2.18 1.19 22.31
N VAL A 74 1.32 0.37 21.70
CA VAL A 74 0.28 0.80 20.76
C VAL A 74 -1.05 0.21 21.18
N ASP A 75 -2.13 0.96 21.00
CA ASP A 75 -3.43 0.57 21.53
C ASP A 75 -4.00 -0.64 20.78
N SER A 76 -3.73 -0.71 19.48
CA SER A 76 -4.04 -1.86 18.63
C SER A 76 -3.03 -1.98 17.50
N LEU A 77 -2.25 -3.06 17.52
CA LEU A 77 -1.27 -3.37 16.47
C LEU A 77 -1.93 -3.60 15.08
N PRO A 78 -3.04 -4.35 14.95
CA PRO A 78 -3.73 -4.48 13.67
C PRO A 78 -4.21 -3.14 13.10
N VAL A 79 -4.79 -2.28 13.94
CA VAL A 79 -5.26 -0.95 13.51
C VAL A 79 -4.09 -0.08 13.05
N LEU A 80 -2.96 -0.14 13.75
CA LEU A 80 -1.74 0.56 13.34
C LEU A 80 -1.26 0.08 11.96
N VAL A 81 -1.14 -1.23 11.74
CA VAL A 81 -0.66 -1.80 10.48
C VAL A 81 -1.56 -1.37 9.31
N GLU A 82 -2.88 -1.49 9.46
CA GLU A 82 -3.85 -1.05 8.43
C GLU A 82 -3.74 0.44 8.13
N THR A 83 -3.61 1.26 9.18
CA THR A 83 -3.44 2.72 9.04
C THR A 83 -2.18 3.01 8.23
N LEU A 84 -1.05 2.39 8.58
CA LEU A 84 0.23 2.58 7.91
C LEU A 84 0.20 2.11 6.44
N LYS A 85 -0.43 0.95 6.15
CA LYS A 85 -0.65 0.49 4.76
C LYS A 85 -1.40 1.54 3.95
N THR A 86 -2.51 2.06 4.49
CA THR A 86 -3.32 3.10 3.83
C THR A 86 -2.49 4.34 3.49
N ILE A 87 -1.62 4.78 4.41
CA ILE A 87 -0.77 5.95 4.18
C ILE A 87 0.29 5.68 3.12
N VAL A 88 0.93 4.50 3.16
CA VAL A 88 1.93 4.13 2.15
C VAL A 88 1.29 4.05 0.76
N GLN A 89 0.05 3.56 0.64
CA GLN A 89 -0.72 3.60 -0.59
C GLN A 89 -1.07 5.02 -1.05
N GLN A 90 -1.51 5.90 -0.14
CA GLN A 90 -1.78 7.32 -0.45
C GLN A 90 -0.53 8.02 -0.98
N VAL A 91 0.61 7.81 -0.34
CA VAL A 91 1.90 8.37 -0.73
C VAL A 91 2.34 7.85 -2.10
N GLN A 92 2.19 6.55 -2.38
CA GLN A 92 2.42 5.96 -3.70
C GLN A 92 1.58 6.65 -4.78
N SER A 93 0.28 6.84 -4.51
CA SER A 93 -0.66 7.50 -5.43
C SER A 93 -0.26 8.95 -5.71
N GLN A 94 0.06 9.73 -4.66
CA GLN A 94 0.49 11.13 -4.80
C GLN A 94 1.81 11.28 -5.56
N MET A 95 2.74 10.33 -5.37
CA MET A 95 4.03 10.33 -6.06
C MET A 95 3.98 9.66 -7.44
N HIS A 96 2.84 9.08 -7.84
CA HIS A 96 2.68 8.31 -9.09
C HIS A 96 3.70 7.17 -9.22
N ILE A 97 4.03 6.52 -8.09
CA ILE A 97 4.94 5.38 -8.03
C ILE A 97 4.17 4.12 -7.63
N ILE A 98 4.74 2.97 -7.97
CA ILE A 98 4.24 1.66 -7.55
C ILE A 98 5.39 0.97 -6.84
N LEU A 99 5.16 0.53 -5.61
CA LEU A 99 6.11 -0.27 -4.86
C LEU A 99 5.79 -1.76 -5.02
N GLU A 100 6.83 -2.56 -5.08
CA GLU A 100 6.71 -4.01 -4.92
C GLU A 100 6.19 -4.33 -3.50
N ALA A 101 5.43 -5.42 -3.37
CA ALA A 101 4.75 -5.77 -2.12
C ALA A 101 5.70 -5.97 -0.93
N ASP A 102 6.87 -6.55 -1.16
CA ASP A 102 7.90 -6.75 -0.13
C ASP A 102 8.47 -5.40 0.33
N VAL A 103 8.65 -4.45 -0.59
CA VAL A 103 9.14 -3.09 -0.28
C VAL A 103 8.10 -2.32 0.53
N GLU A 104 6.83 -2.40 0.12
CA GLU A 104 5.72 -1.79 0.86
C GLU A 104 5.61 -2.36 2.27
N SER A 105 5.69 -3.68 2.42
CA SER A 105 5.59 -4.34 3.72
C SER A 105 6.77 -4.00 4.63
N GLY A 106 7.99 -3.95 4.07
CA GLY A 106 9.17 -3.47 4.78
C GLY A 106 9.02 -2.04 5.27
N LEU A 107 8.45 -1.15 4.45
CA LEU A 107 8.15 0.23 4.84
C LEU A 107 7.15 0.29 5.99
N VAL A 108 6.05 -0.47 5.91
CA VAL A 108 5.03 -0.54 6.96
C VAL A 108 5.64 -1.02 8.28
N ILE A 109 6.47 -2.08 8.24
CA ILE A 109 7.19 -2.60 9.41
C ILE A 109 8.10 -1.52 10.02
N HIS A 110 8.89 -0.83 9.20
CA HIS A 110 9.76 0.24 9.68
C HIS A 110 8.99 1.41 10.31
N LEU A 111 7.84 1.77 9.74
CA LEU A 111 6.96 2.80 10.30
C LEU A 111 6.33 2.35 11.62
N ALA A 112 5.96 1.07 11.77
CA ALA A 112 5.46 0.54 13.04
C ALA A 112 6.51 0.64 14.16
N PHE A 113 7.77 0.26 13.87
CA PHE A 113 8.88 0.44 14.81
C PHE A 113 9.19 1.90 15.10
N LEU A 114 9.02 2.80 14.13
CA LEU A 114 9.16 4.24 14.35
C LEU A 114 8.13 4.73 15.37
N VAL A 115 6.87 4.31 15.25
CA VAL A 115 5.80 4.64 16.20
C VAL A 115 6.11 4.09 17.60
N GLU A 116 6.52 2.83 17.71
CA GLU A 116 6.93 2.22 18.99
C GLU A 116 8.09 2.98 19.66
N THR A 117 9.11 3.34 18.88
CA THR A 117 10.26 4.10 19.37
C THR A 117 9.84 5.48 19.87
N LEU A 118 8.98 6.15 19.11
CA LEU A 118 8.43 7.47 19.47
C LEU A 118 7.64 7.45 20.77
N ARG A 119 6.93 6.35 21.08
CA ARG A 119 6.14 6.22 22.32
C ARG A 119 6.95 5.81 23.54
N THR A 120 8.13 5.22 23.38
CA THR A 120 8.93 4.69 24.49
C THR A 120 10.05 5.62 24.94
N THR A 121 10.93 5.99 24.02
CA THR A 121 12.23 6.61 24.33
C THR A 121 12.38 8.00 23.72
N GLY A 122 11.48 8.38 22.81
CA GLY A 122 11.62 9.57 21.98
C GLY A 122 12.71 9.38 20.91
N MET A 123 12.60 10.09 19.79
CA MET A 123 13.60 9.99 18.73
C MET A 123 14.85 10.80 19.07
N ASN A 124 15.99 10.14 19.20
CA ASN A 124 17.32 10.77 19.20
C ASN A 124 18.17 10.26 18.03
N ARG A 125 17.59 10.23 16.83
CA ARG A 125 18.34 9.95 15.59
C ARG A 125 18.68 11.25 14.89
N GLN A 126 19.97 11.55 14.81
CA GLN A 126 20.47 12.64 13.98
C GLN A 126 20.75 12.14 12.56
N PHE A 127 20.19 12.83 11.56
CA PHE A 127 20.53 12.62 10.17
C PHE A 127 21.49 13.72 9.72
N SER A 128 22.78 13.37 9.65
CA SER A 128 23.90 14.32 9.48
C SER A 128 23.81 15.21 8.23
N ASN A 129 23.09 14.79 7.19
CA ASN A 129 22.92 15.54 5.94
C ASN A 129 21.46 15.96 5.68
N LEU A 130 20.66 16.15 6.74
CA LEU A 130 19.23 16.44 6.63
C LEU A 130 18.92 17.65 5.73
N ALA A 131 19.61 18.77 5.91
CA ALA A 131 19.34 19.98 5.13
C ALA A 131 19.62 19.79 3.63
N VAL A 132 20.72 19.10 3.30
CA VAL A 132 21.10 18.82 1.90
C VAL A 132 20.12 17.85 1.26
N PHE A 133 19.75 16.80 1.98
CA PHE A 133 18.76 15.82 1.53
C PHE A 133 17.39 16.47 1.32
N GLN A 134 16.96 17.32 2.27
CA GLN A 134 15.69 18.02 2.18
C GLN A 134 15.62 18.96 0.98
N LYS A 135 16.72 19.64 0.68
CA LYS A 135 16.82 20.51 -0.49
C LYS A 135 16.74 19.70 -1.79
N LYS A 136 17.34 18.51 -1.83
CA LYS A 136 17.37 17.64 -3.01
C LYS A 136 16.00 17.03 -3.33
N TYR A 137 15.23 16.64 -2.31
CA TYR A 137 13.95 15.94 -2.45
C TYR A 137 12.78 16.77 -1.91
N ARG A 138 12.77 18.06 -2.21
CA ARG A 138 11.86 19.02 -1.57
C ARG A 138 10.39 18.65 -1.79
N LEU A 139 10.01 18.31 -3.02
CA LEU A 139 8.62 18.01 -3.38
C LEU A 139 8.16 16.71 -2.72
N GLU A 140 8.99 15.68 -2.75
CA GLU A 140 8.73 14.37 -2.14
C GLU A 140 8.58 14.51 -0.62
N ILE A 141 9.42 15.33 0.00
CA ILE A 141 9.32 15.59 1.45
C ILE A 141 8.07 16.37 1.81
N ASP A 142 7.63 17.32 0.98
CA ASP A 142 6.40 18.07 1.24
C ASP A 142 5.16 17.15 1.13
N ILE A 143 5.15 16.23 0.16
CA ILE A 143 4.14 15.17 0.04
C ILE A 143 4.15 14.28 1.29
N LEU A 144 5.31 13.77 1.68
CA LEU A 144 5.46 12.91 2.87
C LEU A 144 4.99 13.61 4.15
N LYS A 145 5.40 14.87 4.37
CA LYS A 145 4.96 15.66 5.54
C LYS A 145 3.44 15.78 5.60
N THR A 146 2.81 16.04 4.46
CA THR A 146 1.34 16.19 4.39
C THR A 146 0.65 14.88 4.76
N SER A 147 1.15 13.76 4.27
CA SER A 147 0.63 12.42 4.59
C SER A 147 0.89 12.03 6.05
N MET A 148 2.00 12.48 6.65
CA MET A 148 2.30 12.25 8.07
C MET A 148 1.46 13.11 9.03
N ILE A 149 0.93 14.27 8.61
CA ILE A 149 -0.04 15.02 9.45
C ILE A 149 -1.28 14.16 9.74
N SER A 150 -1.70 13.35 8.77
CA SER A 150 -2.80 12.40 8.96
C SER A 150 -2.45 11.30 9.98
N ILE A 151 -1.19 10.87 10.05
CA ILE A 151 -0.70 9.94 11.09
C ILE A 151 -0.80 10.58 12.46
N GLU A 152 -0.27 11.79 12.61
CA GLU A 152 -0.22 12.51 13.88
C GLU A 152 -1.61 12.72 14.49
N LYS A 153 -2.59 13.08 13.65
CA LYS A 153 -3.98 13.26 14.07
C LYS A 153 -4.65 11.94 14.47
N ASN A 154 -4.44 10.86 13.71
CA ASN A 154 -5.04 9.56 13.99
C ASN A 154 -4.38 8.85 15.18
N LEU A 155 -3.09 9.09 15.44
CA LEU A 155 -2.33 8.49 16.54
C LEU A 155 -2.25 9.38 17.80
N GLN A 156 -2.95 10.52 17.83
CA GLN A 156 -2.87 11.52 18.92
C GLN A 156 -1.42 11.94 19.28
N TYR A 157 -0.53 11.98 18.30
CA TYR A 157 0.87 12.37 18.53
C TYR A 157 1.11 13.80 18.04
N THR A 158 1.48 14.70 18.96
CA THR A 158 1.88 16.07 18.60
C THR A 158 3.41 16.10 18.55
N HIS A 159 3.99 16.26 17.35
CA HIS A 159 5.41 16.57 17.26
C HIS A 159 5.61 18.01 17.75
N SER A 160 6.11 18.18 18.97
CA SER A 160 6.59 19.48 19.45
C SER A 160 7.77 19.89 18.58
N ARG A 161 7.51 20.76 17.60
CA ARG A 161 8.54 21.43 16.80
C ARG A 161 9.55 22.10 17.74
N GLY A 162 10.79 21.62 17.71
CA GLY A 162 11.98 22.39 18.09
C GLY A 162 12.51 23.14 16.90
#